data_AF-A0A0B4FW40-F1
#
_entry.id   AF-A0A0B4FW40-F1
#
_cell.length_a   1.000
_cell.length_b   1.000
_cell.length_c   1.000
_cell.angle_alpha   90.00
_cell.angle_beta   90.00
_cell.angle_gamma   90.00
#
_symmetry.space_group_name_H-M   'P 1'
#
loop_
_entity.id
_entity.type
_entity.pdbx_description
1 polymer ?
#
loop_
_entity_poly.entity_id
_entity_poly.type
_entity_poly.pdbx_seq_one_letter_code
_entity_poly.pdbx_strand_id
1 'polypeptide(L)'
;MVFAGVLSPNPFITCLLPRALTNPLLMHSILAFSGSHLAYRLAEEAQGANSPSKDLNIANEALVKRIKAWAMDPLPDVASSRDTASLEARIFDWEPKRKAAECLRQTLYIYAALSLLGSSSPSDGLRKEVQQRIDSTIRLATYLRNSPCSTNLPWAIFIAGSCKEDTKQREGLIYGLKNSRYQMQHLRVVQRGLQLLWADDDTHAYGPFGFRYVAQKHGLGLVIV
;
A
#
# COMPACT_ATOMS: atom_id res chain seq x y z
N MET A 1 -35.57 -24.70 -5.65
CA MET A 1 -35.45 -23.26 -5.95
C MET A 1 -34.51 -22.68 -4.90
N VAL A 2 -33.23 -22.49 -5.26
CA VAL A 2 -32.17 -22.12 -4.31
C VAL A 2 -32.12 -20.60 -4.22
N PHE A 3 -32.35 -20.04 -3.03
CA PHE A 3 -32.10 -18.64 -2.73
C PHE A 3 -30.59 -18.39 -2.78
N ALA A 4 -30.11 -17.80 -3.88
CA ALA A 4 -28.75 -17.29 -3.96
C ALA A 4 -28.65 -16.04 -3.09
N GLY A 5 -28.04 -16.17 -1.91
CA GLY A 5 -27.77 -15.06 -1.00
C GLY A 5 -26.95 -13.98 -1.70
N VAL A 6 -27.51 -12.78 -1.77
CA VAL A 6 -26.81 -11.58 -2.24
C VAL A 6 -25.63 -11.34 -1.30
N LEU A 7 -24.41 -11.56 -1.79
CA LEU A 7 -23.18 -11.22 -1.06
C LEU A 7 -23.21 -9.71 -0.77
N SER A 8 -23.32 -9.35 0.51
CA SER A 8 -23.34 -7.95 0.94
C SER A 8 -22.11 -7.19 0.42
N PRO A 9 -22.23 -5.95 -0.05
CA PRO A 9 -21.10 -5.15 -0.50
C PRO A 9 -20.07 -5.01 0.63
N ASN A 10 -18.79 -5.29 0.34
CA ASN A 10 -17.75 -5.26 1.35
C ASN A 10 -17.61 -3.82 1.93
N PRO A 11 -18.01 -3.57 3.18
CA PRO A 11 -18.09 -2.21 3.74
C PRO A 11 -16.71 -1.57 3.91
N PHE A 12 -15.63 -2.36 3.95
CA PHE A 12 -14.26 -1.87 3.92
C PHE A 12 -13.95 -1.07 2.65
N ILE A 13 -14.70 -1.35 1.59
CA ILE A 13 -14.38 -0.94 0.23
C ILE A 13 -15.38 0.06 -0.29
N THR A 14 -16.66 -0.16 -0.03
CA THR A 14 -17.73 0.75 -0.44
C THR A 14 -17.85 1.95 0.49
N CYS A 15 -17.48 1.78 1.77
CA CYS A 15 -17.57 2.84 2.77
C CYS A 15 -16.20 3.30 3.27
N LEU A 16 -15.27 2.39 3.53
CA LEU A 16 -14.06 2.68 4.30
C LEU A 16 -12.90 3.22 3.44
N LEU A 17 -12.59 2.63 2.28
CA LEU A 17 -11.53 3.13 1.39
C LEU A 17 -11.82 4.54 0.82
N PRO A 18 -13.01 4.83 0.26
CA PRO A 18 -13.35 6.15 -0.26
C PRO A 18 -13.37 7.21 0.83
N ARG A 19 -13.80 6.85 2.05
CA ARG A 19 -13.75 7.74 3.22
C ARG A 19 -12.35 7.85 3.81
N ALA A 20 -11.49 6.84 3.72
CA ALA A 20 -10.10 6.93 4.14
C ALA A 20 -9.28 7.86 3.23
N LEU A 21 -9.63 7.93 1.94
CA LEU A 21 -9.06 8.91 1.01
C LEU A 21 -9.44 10.36 1.34
N THR A 22 -10.48 10.59 2.14
CA THR A 22 -10.97 11.93 2.52
C THR A 22 -10.92 12.19 4.03
N ASN A 23 -10.61 11.17 4.85
CA ASN A 23 -10.56 11.23 6.31
C ASN A 23 -9.24 10.62 6.81
N PRO A 24 -8.31 11.47 7.30
CA PRO A 24 -7.01 11.04 7.79
C PRO A 24 -7.12 9.98 8.90
N LEU A 25 -8.04 10.11 9.85
CA LEU A 25 -8.19 9.16 10.97
C LEU A 25 -8.52 7.74 10.48
N LEU A 26 -9.29 7.64 9.40
CA LEU A 26 -9.70 6.37 8.81
C LEU A 26 -8.56 5.75 7.97
N MET A 27 -7.78 6.57 7.27
CA MET A 27 -6.52 6.14 6.64
C MET A 27 -5.52 5.64 7.68
N HIS A 28 -5.33 6.39 8.77
CA HIS A 28 -4.51 5.96 9.90
C HIS A 28 -5.01 4.65 10.51
N SER A 29 -6.32 4.37 10.50
CA SER A 29 -6.88 3.11 11.00
C SER A 29 -6.56 1.92 10.07
N ILE A 30 -6.54 2.14 8.75
CA ILE A 30 -6.12 1.14 7.75
C ILE A 30 -4.59 0.90 7.84
N LEU A 31 -3.82 1.97 8.00
CA LEU A 31 -2.37 1.92 8.20
C LEU A 31 -1.99 1.31 9.55
N ALA A 32 -2.78 1.58 10.60
CA ALA A 32 -2.62 0.94 11.91
C ALA A 32 -2.91 -0.55 11.82
N PHE A 33 -3.95 -0.98 11.09
CA PHE A 33 -4.26 -2.41 10.94
C PHE A 33 -3.19 -3.19 10.15
N SER A 34 -2.58 -2.54 9.15
CA SER A 34 -1.42 -3.11 8.44
C SER A 34 -0.18 -3.11 9.34
N GLY A 35 0.11 -2.01 10.04
CA GLY A 35 1.16 -1.92 11.06
C GLY A 35 1.03 -2.91 12.21
N SER A 36 -0.20 -3.29 12.61
CA SER A 36 -0.46 -4.26 13.66
C SER A 36 0.07 -5.65 13.35
N HIS A 37 0.04 -6.09 12.08
CA HIS A 37 0.60 -7.39 11.70
C HIS A 37 2.12 -7.41 11.89
N LEU A 38 2.81 -6.36 11.47
CA LEU A 38 4.25 -6.21 11.70
C LEU A 38 4.57 -6.09 13.20
N ALA A 39 3.81 -5.28 13.94
CA ALA A 39 4.01 -5.10 15.37
C ALA A 39 3.79 -6.41 16.16
N TYR A 40 2.77 -7.18 15.80
CA TYR A 40 2.50 -8.48 16.40
C TYR A 40 3.60 -9.48 16.05
N ARG A 41 4.02 -9.53 14.77
CA ARG A 41 5.13 -10.40 14.34
C ARG A 41 6.43 -10.09 15.07
N LEU A 42 6.75 -8.81 15.25
CA LEU A 42 7.92 -8.37 16.02
C LEU A 42 7.82 -8.78 17.50
N ALA A 43 6.63 -8.71 18.09
CA ALA A 43 6.42 -9.13 19.47
C ALA A 43 6.62 -10.65 19.64
N GLU A 44 6.22 -11.45 18.65
CA GLU A 44 6.50 -12.89 18.62
C GLU A 44 8.00 -13.18 18.50
N GLU A 45 8.71 -12.48 17.62
CA GLU A 45 10.17 -12.62 17.47
C GLU A 45 10.92 -12.23 18.75
N ALA A 46 10.48 -11.16 19.44
CA ALA A 46 11.03 -10.76 20.73
C ALA A 46 10.80 -11.81 21.83
N GLN A 47 9.80 -12.67 21.68
CA GLN A 47 9.52 -13.81 22.57
C GLN A 47 10.24 -15.10 22.13
N GLY A 48 11.08 -15.04 21.09
CA GLY A 48 11.85 -16.18 20.58
C GLY A 48 11.11 -17.04 19.55
N ALA A 49 9.97 -16.60 19.03
CA ALA A 49 9.23 -17.36 18.02
C ALA A 49 9.85 -17.17 16.63
N ASN A 50 10.37 -18.27 16.05
CA ASN A 50 10.98 -18.26 14.71
C ASN A 50 9.96 -18.24 13.56
N SER A 51 8.67 -18.45 13.85
CA SER A 51 7.59 -18.44 12.85
C SER A 51 6.35 -17.73 13.38
N PRO A 52 5.48 -17.21 12.50
CA PRO A 52 4.24 -16.54 12.90
C PRO A 52 3.29 -17.50 13.59
N SER A 53 2.55 -17.05 14.61
CA SER A 53 1.51 -17.87 15.24
C SER A 53 0.44 -18.29 14.25
N LYS A 54 -0.28 -19.36 14.60
CA LYS A 54 -1.41 -19.85 13.81
C LYS A 54 -2.48 -18.77 13.62
N ASP A 55 -2.77 -18.01 14.66
CA ASP A 55 -3.79 -16.95 14.63
C ASP A 55 -3.37 -15.80 13.72
N LEU A 56 -2.10 -15.37 13.78
CA LEU A 56 -1.56 -14.35 12.88
C LEU A 56 -1.59 -14.81 11.41
N ASN A 57 -1.26 -16.07 11.15
CA ASN A 57 -1.36 -16.64 9.79
C ASN A 57 -2.81 -16.62 9.28
N ILE A 58 -3.78 -17.08 10.08
CA ILE A 58 -5.20 -17.07 9.72
C ILE A 58 -5.68 -15.64 9.43
N ALA A 59 -5.33 -14.69 10.29
CA ALA A 59 -5.69 -13.28 10.12
C ALA A 59 -5.10 -12.69 8.83
N ASN A 60 -3.82 -12.97 8.56
CA ASN A 60 -3.14 -12.50 7.36
C ASN A 60 -3.72 -13.13 6.08
N GLU A 61 -4.01 -14.43 6.08
CA GLU A 61 -4.65 -15.11 4.95
C GLU A 61 -6.03 -14.52 4.65
N ALA A 62 -6.84 -14.28 5.68
CA ALA A 62 -8.15 -13.64 5.53
C ALA A 62 -8.02 -12.22 4.97
N LEU A 63 -7.03 -11.44 5.43
CA LEU A 63 -6.74 -10.10 4.92
C LEU A 63 -6.31 -10.14 3.45
N VAL A 64 -5.33 -10.99 3.11
CA VAL A 64 -4.83 -11.17 1.75
C VAL A 64 -5.94 -11.58 0.80
N LYS A 65 -6.81 -12.51 1.21
CA LYS A 65 -7.98 -12.94 0.42
C LYS A 65 -8.89 -11.76 0.10
N ARG A 66 -9.18 -10.90 1.08
CA ARG A 66 -10.02 -9.70 0.90
C ARG A 66 -9.36 -8.67 -0.02
N ILE A 67 -8.06 -8.43 0.12
CA ILE A 67 -7.28 -7.54 -0.75
C ILE A 67 -7.30 -8.07 -2.20
N LYS A 68 -7.15 -9.39 -2.39
CA LYS A 68 -7.15 -10.02 -3.72
C LYS A 68 -8.53 -9.96 -4.39
N ALA A 69 -9.60 -10.23 -3.64
CA ALA A 69 -10.98 -10.26 -4.15
C ALA A 69 -11.58 -8.87 -4.40
N TRP A 70 -10.93 -7.81 -3.93
CA TRP A 70 -11.43 -6.46 -4.13
C TRP A 70 -11.38 -6.03 -5.60
N ALA A 71 -12.42 -5.31 -6.02
CA ALA A 71 -12.45 -4.49 -7.22
C ALA A 71 -13.20 -3.18 -6.92
N MET A 72 -12.89 -2.11 -7.67
CA MET A 72 -13.69 -0.88 -7.63
C MET A 72 -15.06 -1.12 -8.26
N ASP A 73 -16.10 -0.52 -7.68
CA ASP A 73 -17.45 -0.57 -8.22
C ASP A 73 -17.48 -0.07 -9.67
N PRO A 74 -18.26 -0.73 -10.55
CA PRO A 74 -18.38 -0.30 -11.93
C PRO A 74 -18.99 1.11 -12.03
N LEU A 75 -18.76 1.77 -13.17
CA LEU A 75 -19.43 3.03 -13.48
C LEU A 75 -20.96 2.85 -13.39
N PRO A 76 -21.69 3.80 -12.79
CA PRO A 76 -23.16 3.73 -12.76
C PRO A 76 -23.73 3.78 -14.18
N ASP A 77 -24.81 3.04 -14.41
CA ASP A 77 -25.55 3.13 -15.67
C ASP A 77 -26.23 4.50 -15.77
N VAL A 78 -25.86 5.27 -16.81
CA VAL A 78 -26.31 6.64 -17.06
C VAL A 78 -27.83 6.71 -17.16
N ALA A 79 -28.47 5.62 -17.60
CA ALA A 79 -29.93 5.53 -17.75
C ALA A 79 -30.71 5.48 -16.43
N SER A 80 -30.04 5.25 -15.29
CA SER A 80 -30.70 4.98 -14.00
C SER A 80 -30.62 6.11 -12.96
N SER A 81 -29.82 7.16 -13.22
CA SER A 81 -29.60 8.24 -12.23
C SER A 81 -30.63 9.37 -12.36
N ARG A 82 -31.30 9.69 -11.24
CA ARG A 82 -32.14 10.90 -11.12
C ARG A 82 -31.33 12.18 -10.87
N ASP A 83 -30.04 12.05 -10.59
CA ASP A 83 -29.11 13.15 -10.32
C ASP A 83 -27.96 13.11 -11.32
N THR A 84 -28.06 13.96 -12.34
CA THR A 84 -27.10 14.07 -13.44
C THR A 84 -25.79 14.70 -13.01
N ALA A 85 -25.81 15.68 -12.09
CA ALA A 85 -24.60 16.37 -11.63
C ALA A 85 -23.68 15.45 -10.79
N SER A 86 -24.26 14.65 -9.89
CA SER A 86 -23.52 13.64 -9.11
C SER A 86 -22.95 12.53 -10.01
N LEU A 87 -23.68 12.16 -11.07
CA LEU A 87 -23.25 11.17 -12.04
C LEU A 87 -22.08 11.69 -12.90
N GLU A 88 -22.17 12.90 -13.43
CA GLU A 88 -21.11 13.54 -14.23
C GLU A 88 -19.81 13.69 -13.42
N ALA A 89 -19.92 14.15 -12.18
CA ALA A 89 -18.77 14.25 -11.27
C ALA A 89 -18.14 12.88 -11.00
N ARG A 90 -18.95 11.83 -10.77
CA ARG A 90 -18.46 10.45 -10.61
C ARG A 90 -17.78 9.94 -11.87
N ILE A 91 -18.35 10.16 -13.05
CA ILE A 91 -17.76 9.69 -14.33
C ILE A 91 -16.41 10.36 -14.58
N PHE A 92 -16.32 11.67 -14.35
CA PHE A 92 -15.12 12.47 -14.64
C PHE A 92 -13.87 11.99 -13.90
N ASP A 93 -14.01 11.60 -12.62
CA ASP A 93 -12.87 11.24 -11.78
C ASP A 93 -12.75 9.74 -11.46
N TRP A 94 -13.67 8.90 -11.96
CA TRP A 94 -13.71 7.46 -11.67
C TRP A 94 -12.43 6.74 -12.10
N GLU A 95 -11.95 6.95 -13.33
CA GLU A 95 -10.79 6.22 -13.84
C GLU A 95 -9.51 6.55 -13.06
N PRO A 96 -9.16 7.83 -12.81
CA PRO A 96 -8.06 8.16 -11.91
C PRO A 96 -8.22 7.56 -10.50
N LYS A 97 -9.42 7.61 -9.91
CA LYS A 97 -9.70 7.01 -8.59
C LYS A 97 -9.53 5.50 -8.61
N ARG A 98 -9.99 4.82 -9.65
CA ARG A 98 -9.83 3.37 -9.84
C ARG A 98 -8.38 2.98 -9.87
N LYS A 99 -7.57 3.69 -10.66
CA LYS A 99 -6.14 3.44 -10.77
C LYS A 99 -5.41 3.72 -9.46
N ALA A 100 -5.81 4.76 -8.74
CA ALA A 100 -5.25 5.09 -7.43
C ALA A 100 -5.57 4.01 -6.38
N ALA A 101 -6.82 3.55 -6.36
CA ALA A 101 -7.25 2.48 -5.46
C ALA A 101 -6.59 1.15 -5.80
N GLU A 102 -6.38 0.83 -7.09
CA GLU A 102 -5.60 -0.34 -7.50
C GLU A 102 -4.13 -0.23 -7.06
N CYS A 103 -3.52 0.96 -7.18
CA CYS A 103 -2.16 1.23 -6.72
C CYS A 103 -2.00 0.97 -5.21
N LEU A 104 -2.96 1.44 -4.41
CA LEU A 104 -3.02 1.21 -2.97
C LEU A 104 -3.21 -0.27 -2.64
N ARG A 105 -4.11 -0.96 -3.35
CA ARG A 105 -4.36 -2.39 -3.14
C ARG A 105 -3.14 -3.26 -3.41
N GLN A 106 -2.43 -3.00 -4.51
CA GLN A 106 -1.18 -3.71 -4.84
C GLN A 106 -0.16 -3.54 -3.73
N THR A 107 -0.07 -2.33 -3.19
CA THR A 107 0.92 -2.02 -2.16
C THR A 107 0.52 -2.52 -0.77
N LEU A 108 -0.77 -2.53 -0.44
CA LEU A 108 -1.30 -3.18 0.76
C LEU A 108 -1.00 -4.68 0.77
N TYR A 109 -1.06 -5.34 -0.40
CA TYR A 109 -0.63 -6.72 -0.50
C TYR A 109 0.85 -6.90 -0.16
N ILE A 110 1.73 -6.09 -0.78
CA ILE A 110 3.18 -6.12 -0.52
C ILE A 110 3.43 -5.95 0.98
N TYR A 111 2.79 -4.95 1.59
CA TYR A 111 2.96 -4.66 3.00
C TYR A 111 2.52 -5.85 3.88
N ALA A 112 1.32 -6.40 3.65
CA ALA A 112 0.81 -7.52 4.45
C ALA A 112 1.69 -8.77 4.32
N ALA A 113 2.08 -9.13 3.10
CA ALA A 113 2.89 -10.31 2.83
C ALA A 113 4.28 -10.21 3.47
N LEU A 114 4.95 -9.05 3.36
CA LEU A 114 6.27 -8.85 3.93
C LEU A 114 6.25 -8.63 5.45
N SER A 115 5.16 -8.07 6.00
CA SER A 115 5.02 -7.89 7.44
C SER A 115 4.93 -9.22 8.18
N LEU A 116 4.31 -10.23 7.56
CA LEU A 116 4.21 -11.57 8.14
C LEU A 116 5.58 -12.27 8.25
N LEU A 117 6.53 -11.94 7.36
CA LEU A 117 7.88 -12.51 7.40
C LEU A 117 8.72 -11.97 8.57
N GLY A 118 8.42 -10.75 9.03
CA GLY A 118 9.24 -10.07 10.02
C GLY A 118 10.67 -9.87 9.55
N SER A 119 11.63 -10.36 10.33
CA SER A 119 13.07 -10.32 9.99
C SER A 119 13.49 -11.33 8.93
N SER A 120 12.61 -12.26 8.54
CA SER A 120 12.99 -13.33 7.60
C SER A 120 13.10 -12.81 6.16
N SER A 121 14.06 -13.36 5.42
CA SER A 121 14.19 -13.09 3.99
C SER A 121 13.03 -13.72 3.19
N PRO A 122 12.43 -12.99 2.22
CA PRO A 122 11.38 -13.54 1.37
C PRO A 122 11.92 -14.62 0.43
N SER A 123 11.11 -15.66 0.22
CA SER A 123 11.37 -16.73 -0.75
C SER A 123 11.33 -16.20 -2.20
N ASP A 124 11.99 -16.89 -3.12
CA ASP A 124 12.04 -16.47 -4.54
C ASP A 124 10.65 -16.31 -5.18
N GLY A 125 9.72 -17.21 -4.83
CA GLY A 125 8.33 -17.14 -5.29
C GLY A 125 7.63 -15.86 -4.83
N LEU A 126 7.80 -15.51 -3.55
CA LEU A 126 7.22 -14.29 -2.98
C LEU A 126 7.93 -13.04 -3.51
N ARG A 127 9.26 -13.06 -3.68
CA ARG A 127 10.02 -11.97 -4.31
C ARG A 127 9.50 -11.67 -5.71
N LYS A 128 9.27 -12.71 -6.53
CA LYS A 128 8.71 -12.54 -7.88
C LYS A 128 7.30 -11.95 -7.85
N GLU A 129 6.44 -12.40 -6.94
CA GLU A 129 5.10 -11.83 -6.80
C GLU A 129 5.16 -10.36 -6.36
N VAL A 130 5.98 -10.04 -5.35
CA VAL A 130 6.20 -8.67 -4.88
C VAL A 130 6.72 -7.78 -6.01
N GLN A 131 7.69 -8.24 -6.79
CA GLN A 131 8.24 -7.47 -7.92
C GLN A 131 7.18 -7.16 -8.97
N GLN A 132 6.34 -8.13 -9.36
CA GLN A 132 5.25 -7.89 -10.32
C GLN A 132 4.30 -6.79 -9.84
N ARG A 133 4.03 -6.75 -8.54
CA ARG A 133 3.16 -5.76 -7.91
C ARG A 133 3.83 -4.39 -7.82
N ILE A 134 5.13 -4.34 -7.48
CA ILE A 134 5.95 -3.11 -7.53
C ILE A 134 5.88 -2.49 -8.92
N ASP A 135 6.08 -3.29 -9.96
CA ASP A 135 6.05 -2.80 -11.34
C ASP A 135 4.66 -2.24 -11.69
N SER A 136 3.59 -2.88 -11.22
CA SER A 136 2.22 -2.39 -11.38
C SER A 136 2.00 -1.06 -10.66
N THR A 137 2.39 -0.97 -9.38
CA THR A 137 2.31 0.25 -8.56
C THR A 137 3.02 1.41 -9.24
N ILE A 138 4.22 1.20 -9.78
CA ILE A 138 5.00 2.27 -10.44
C ILE A 138 4.35 2.72 -11.74
N ARG A 139 3.85 1.78 -12.56
CA ARG A 139 3.11 2.12 -13.77
C ARG A 139 1.88 2.98 -13.44
N LEU A 140 1.12 2.59 -12.42
CA LEU A 140 -0.08 3.33 -11.97
C LEU A 140 0.28 4.70 -11.39
N ALA A 141 1.31 4.78 -10.55
CA ALA A 141 1.77 6.05 -9.97
C ALA A 141 2.28 7.02 -11.05
N THR A 142 2.96 6.50 -12.08
CA THR A 142 3.44 7.29 -13.23
C THR A 142 2.26 7.86 -14.02
N TYR A 143 1.26 7.02 -14.31
CA TYR A 143 0.03 7.46 -14.97
C TYR A 143 -0.68 8.56 -14.18
N LEU A 144 -0.73 8.44 -12.85
CA LEU A 144 -1.42 9.37 -11.97
C LEU A 144 -0.62 10.63 -11.63
N ARG A 145 0.63 10.79 -12.09
CA ARG A 145 1.53 11.87 -11.61
C ARG A 145 0.95 13.28 -11.73
N ASN A 146 0.11 13.50 -12.74
CA ASN A 146 -0.52 14.80 -13.01
C ASN A 146 -1.96 14.90 -12.45
N SER A 147 -2.52 13.80 -11.94
CA SER A 147 -3.85 13.75 -11.33
C SER A 147 -3.80 14.22 -9.87
N PRO A 148 -4.87 14.82 -9.34
CA PRO A 148 -5.02 15.06 -7.90
C PRO A 148 -4.85 13.79 -7.05
N CYS A 149 -5.19 12.60 -7.58
CA CYS A 149 -5.07 11.35 -6.83
C CYS A 149 -3.63 10.98 -6.44
N SER A 150 -2.61 11.57 -7.10
CA SER A 150 -1.21 11.29 -6.79
C SER A 150 -0.80 11.71 -5.38
N THR A 151 -1.49 12.66 -4.75
CA THR A 151 -1.24 13.06 -3.36
C THR A 151 -1.51 11.95 -2.36
N ASN A 152 -2.29 10.93 -2.75
CA ASN A 152 -2.65 9.79 -1.91
C ASN A 152 -1.73 8.57 -2.12
N LEU A 153 -0.76 8.68 -3.03
CA LEU A 153 0.18 7.61 -3.36
C LEU A 153 1.55 7.66 -2.67
N PRO A 154 1.98 8.69 -1.90
CA PRO A 154 3.31 8.70 -1.28
C PRO A 154 3.61 7.44 -0.46
N TRP A 155 2.66 6.97 0.36
CA TRP A 155 2.83 5.72 1.11
C TRP A 155 3.02 4.51 0.19
N ALA A 156 2.22 4.39 -0.87
CA ALA A 156 2.33 3.28 -1.82
C ALA A 156 3.68 3.29 -2.56
N ILE A 157 4.09 4.46 -3.02
CA ILE A 157 5.38 4.67 -3.69
C ILE A 157 6.53 4.33 -2.73
N PHE A 158 6.39 4.70 -1.46
CA PHE A 158 7.37 4.45 -0.43
C PHE A 158 7.53 2.95 -0.13
N ILE A 159 6.44 2.23 0.15
CA ILE A 159 6.49 0.78 0.42
C ILE A 159 7.03 0.02 -0.80
N ALA A 160 6.56 0.34 -2.01
CA ALA A 160 7.09 -0.25 -3.23
C ALA A 160 8.59 0.06 -3.41
N GLY A 161 9.02 1.28 -3.08
CA GLY A 161 10.41 1.72 -3.11
C GLY A 161 11.30 1.00 -2.10
N SER A 162 10.78 0.69 -0.90
CA SER A 162 11.53 -0.03 0.13
C SER A 162 11.89 -1.46 -0.25
N CYS A 163 11.20 -2.01 -1.24
CA CYS A 163 11.43 -3.36 -1.75
C CYS A 163 12.30 -3.38 -3.02
N LYS A 164 12.83 -2.23 -3.47
CA LYS A 164 13.63 -2.15 -4.70
C LYS A 164 15.08 -2.52 -4.45
N GLU A 165 15.59 -3.45 -5.24
CA GLU A 165 17.00 -3.86 -5.23
C GLU A 165 17.77 -3.27 -6.43
N ASP A 166 17.12 -3.07 -7.58
CA ASP A 166 17.77 -2.54 -8.79
C ASP A 166 18.11 -1.04 -8.70
N THR A 167 19.35 -0.70 -9.02
CA THR A 167 19.89 0.67 -8.90
C THR A 167 19.21 1.65 -9.87
N LYS A 168 18.93 1.25 -11.11
CA LYS A 168 18.27 2.13 -12.09
C LYS A 168 16.84 2.46 -11.66
N GLN A 169 16.12 1.47 -11.13
CA GLN A 169 14.79 1.66 -10.60
C GLN A 169 14.79 2.58 -9.35
N ARG A 170 15.80 2.49 -8.49
CA ARG A 170 15.98 3.39 -7.34
C ARG A 170 16.21 4.83 -7.81
N GLU A 171 17.10 5.05 -8.76
CA GLU A 171 17.37 6.38 -9.35
C GLU A 171 16.14 7.01 -9.98
N GLY A 172 15.40 6.24 -10.79
CA GLY A 172 14.16 6.70 -11.43
C GLY A 172 13.10 7.11 -10.40
N LEU A 173 13.00 6.38 -9.29
CA LEU A 173 12.10 6.73 -8.19
C LEU A 173 12.50 8.04 -7.51
N ILE A 174 13.79 8.23 -7.19
CA ILE A 174 14.25 9.50 -6.59
C ILE A 174 14.06 10.67 -7.53
N TYR A 175 14.33 10.48 -8.82
CA TYR A 175 14.07 11.50 -9.84
C TYR A 175 12.58 11.88 -9.87
N GLY A 176 11.68 10.89 -9.84
CA GLY A 176 10.24 11.12 -9.80
C GLY A 176 9.77 11.90 -8.56
N LEU A 177 10.31 11.56 -7.38
CA LEU A 177 9.99 12.24 -6.12
C LEU A 177 10.50 13.69 -6.11
N LYS A 178 11.74 13.93 -6.57
CA LYS A 178 12.34 15.28 -6.65
C LYS A 178 11.58 16.19 -7.60
N ASN A 179 11.12 15.65 -8.73
CA ASN A 179 10.41 16.40 -9.77
C ASN A 179 8.88 16.32 -9.61
N SER A 180 8.39 16.03 -8.40
CA SER A 180 6.96 16.05 -8.11
C SER A 180 6.43 17.48 -8.10
N ARG A 181 5.30 17.70 -8.78
CA ARG A 181 4.63 19.02 -8.84
C ARG A 181 4.14 19.53 -7.48
N TYR A 182 3.93 18.63 -6.52
CA TYR A 182 3.27 18.97 -5.27
C TYR A 182 4.22 19.54 -4.21
N GLN A 183 5.55 19.54 -4.42
CA GLN A 183 6.59 20.05 -3.51
C GLN A 183 6.36 19.74 -2.01
N MET A 184 5.68 18.62 -1.70
CA MET A 184 5.25 18.33 -0.35
C MET A 184 6.45 17.91 0.51
N GLN A 185 6.54 18.44 1.72
CA GLN A 185 7.66 18.16 2.64
C GLN A 185 7.82 16.67 2.94
N HIS A 186 6.73 15.91 3.00
CA HIS A 186 6.76 14.46 3.22
C HIS A 186 7.46 13.69 2.07
N LEU A 187 7.49 14.22 0.84
CA LEU A 187 8.22 13.58 -0.26
C LEU A 187 9.74 13.63 -0.03
N ARG A 188 10.23 14.68 0.65
CA ARG A 188 11.64 14.77 1.07
C ARG A 188 11.96 13.73 2.14
N VAL A 189 11.03 13.51 3.06
CA VAL A 189 11.16 12.50 4.12
C VAL A 189 11.15 11.10 3.53
N VAL A 190 10.23 10.80 2.61
CA VAL A 190 10.14 9.55 1.83
C VAL A 190 11.43 9.31 1.05
N GLN A 191 11.93 10.31 0.32
CA GLN A 191 13.21 10.22 -0.39
C GLN A 191 14.35 9.89 0.57
N ARG A 192 14.47 10.64 1.68
CA ARG A 192 15.57 10.46 2.63
C ARG A 192 15.54 9.08 3.27
N GLY A 193 14.35 8.60 3.65
CA GLY A 193 14.16 7.27 4.21
C GLY A 193 14.58 6.16 3.25
N LEU A 194 14.19 6.25 1.98
CA LEU A 194 14.58 5.29 0.94
C LEU A 194 16.09 5.32 0.67
N GLN A 195 16.70 6.49 0.59
CA GLN A 195 18.15 6.61 0.38
C GLN A 195 18.95 6.03 1.54
N LEU A 196 18.50 6.24 2.78
CA LEU A 196 19.13 5.62 3.95
C LEU A 196 18.96 4.11 3.94
N LEU A 197 17.77 3.61 3.58
CA LEU A 197 17.52 2.18 3.47
C LEU A 197 18.44 1.51 2.45
N TRP A 198 18.57 2.11 1.25
CA TRP A 198 19.37 1.54 0.18
C TRP A 198 20.88 1.67 0.37
N ALA A 199 21.31 2.54 1.27
CA ALA A 199 22.72 2.72 1.65
C ALA A 199 23.11 1.88 2.88
N ASP A 200 22.17 1.18 3.50
CA ASP A 200 22.46 0.27 4.62
C ASP A 200 22.98 -1.06 4.06
N ASP A 201 24.14 -1.50 4.55
CA ASP A 201 24.80 -2.75 4.12
C ASP A 201 24.13 -4.00 4.72
N ASP A 202 23.17 -3.84 5.63
CA ASP A 202 22.44 -4.95 6.23
C ASP A 202 21.53 -5.64 5.20
N THR A 203 21.68 -6.96 5.06
CA THR A 203 20.81 -7.81 4.23
C THR A 203 19.34 -7.76 4.64
N HIS A 204 19.03 -7.33 5.87
CA HIS A 204 17.67 -7.14 6.38
C HIS A 204 17.07 -5.77 6.02
N ALA A 205 17.83 -4.87 5.38
CA ALA A 205 17.38 -3.55 4.92
C ALA A 205 16.47 -3.65 3.68
N TYR A 206 15.43 -4.50 3.76
CA TYR A 206 14.48 -4.76 2.69
C TYR A 206 13.04 -4.62 3.20
N GLY A 207 12.21 -3.92 2.42
CA GLY A 207 10.78 -3.83 2.64
C GLY A 207 10.37 -3.09 3.93
N PRO A 208 9.13 -3.29 4.40
CA PRO A 208 8.59 -2.60 5.57
C PRO A 208 9.39 -2.83 6.86
N PHE A 209 9.90 -4.05 7.06
CA PHE A 209 10.71 -4.41 8.23
C PHE A 209 12.06 -3.68 8.20
N GLY A 210 12.82 -3.84 7.11
CA GLY A 210 14.13 -3.21 6.97
C GLY A 210 14.07 -1.69 7.07
N PHE A 211 13.01 -1.11 6.52
CA PHE A 211 12.78 0.32 6.69
C PHE A 211 12.55 0.72 8.14
N ARG A 212 11.72 0.00 8.90
CA ARG A 212 11.51 0.31 10.32
C ARG A 212 12.85 0.28 11.08
N TYR A 213 13.69 -0.70 10.80
CA TYR A 213 15.02 -0.82 11.40
C TYR A 213 15.88 0.42 11.10
N VAL A 214 15.99 0.80 9.82
CA VAL A 214 16.75 1.98 9.38
C VAL A 214 16.15 3.28 9.96
N ALA A 215 14.82 3.38 10.02
CA ALA A 215 14.14 4.54 10.60
C ALA A 215 14.46 4.70 12.10
N GLN A 216 14.50 3.61 12.86
CA GLN A 216 14.91 3.62 14.26
C GLN A 216 16.39 3.99 14.42
N LYS A 217 17.27 3.36 13.62
CA LYS A 217 18.72 3.60 13.62
C LYS A 217 19.08 5.08 13.35
N HIS A 218 18.31 5.76 12.51
CA HIS A 218 18.57 7.14 12.11
C HIS A 218 17.63 8.17 12.75
N GLY A 219 16.81 7.79 13.73
CA GLY A 219 15.90 8.70 14.43
C GLY A 219 14.85 9.35 13.52
N LEU A 220 14.45 8.67 12.44
CA LEU A 220 13.45 9.17 11.51
C LEU A 220 12.04 9.01 12.09
N GLY A 221 11.42 10.12 12.51
CA GLY A 221 9.99 10.17 12.83
C GLY A 221 9.14 10.16 11.56
N LEU A 222 8.93 8.99 10.94
CA LEU A 222 8.00 8.87 9.82
C LEU A 222 6.61 8.46 10.29
N VAL A 223 5.72 9.43 10.32
CA VAL A 223 4.28 9.20 10.17
C VAL A 223 3.96 9.55 8.72
N ILE A 224 4.12 8.59 7.79
CA ILE A 224 3.61 8.76 6.43
C ILE A 224 2.12 8.45 6.49
N VAL A 225 1.31 9.52 6.50
CA VAL A 225 -0.16 9.47 6.33
C VAL A 225 -0.50 9.64 4.86
#